data_AF-A0A8C8DG31-F1
#
_entry.id   AF-A0A8C8DG31-F1
#
_cell.length_a   1.000
_cell.length_b   1.000
_cell.length_c   1.000
_cell.angle_alpha   90.00
_cell.angle_beta   90.00
_cell.angle_gamma   90.00
#
_symmetry.space_group_name_H-M   'P 1'
#
loop_
_entity.id
_entity.type
_entity.pdbx_description
1 polymer ?
#
loop_
_entity_poly.entity_id
_entity_poly.type
_entity_poly.pdbx_seq_one_letter_code
_entity_poly.pdbx_strand_id
1 'polypeptide(L)'
;MTLTLMLVFFHLQAAEVRLVDGKGRCSGRVEIYHSGQWGTVCDDDWDMNDAAVVCGQLGCGSAVGAPLGAHFGQGSEPTWLDNVNCSGSESYLSECSHRSFGVEDCNHGEDAGVFCLSAGEEIRLVNGSDLCSGRLEVYQTGYWRTVCNDVWDLNDAPVVCRQLGCGRADIAPERTYFGQGSGPIWQDDVGCSGSVCSITQCPHTGGGTHDCNHSNDAGVICSDNLDPFFLKLSIRLVNGKDRCSGRVEIYYSGQWGTVCDDSWDIKDAEVVCRQLDCGVTNQVRSSGQYGPGSGTIWLDDVACTGSERHLTECPHRGFGIHNCHHSEDAVLCSEQDRT
;
A
#
# COMPACT_ATOMS: atom_id res chain seq x y z
N MET A 1 -60.36 19.14 1.50
CA MET A 1 -59.39 18.67 0.49
C MET A 1 -58.02 19.11 0.94
N THR A 2 -57.27 18.21 1.56
CA THR A 2 -55.87 18.45 1.91
C THR A 2 -55.10 17.28 1.31
N LEU A 3 -54.37 17.58 0.23
CA LEU A 3 -53.45 16.64 -0.42
C LEU A 3 -52.34 16.30 0.57
N THR A 4 -52.23 15.03 0.92
CA THR A 4 -51.04 14.48 1.58
C THR A 4 -49.96 14.34 0.51
N LEU A 5 -48.94 15.19 0.58
CA LEU A 5 -47.75 15.09 -0.25
C LEU A 5 -46.97 13.84 0.21
N MET A 6 -47.07 12.73 -0.52
CA MET A 6 -46.14 11.61 -0.36
C MET A 6 -44.77 12.08 -0.86
N LEU A 7 -43.92 12.50 0.08
CA LEU A 7 -42.48 12.55 -0.14
C LEU A 7 -42.02 11.10 -0.34
N VAL A 8 -41.83 10.72 -1.61
CA VAL A 8 -41.10 9.51 -1.97
C VAL A 8 -39.65 9.78 -1.60
N PHE A 9 -39.25 9.38 -0.39
CA PHE A 9 -37.84 9.24 -0.06
C PHE A 9 -37.29 8.13 -0.96
N PHE A 10 -36.58 8.49 -2.03
CA PHE A 10 -35.58 7.60 -2.60
C PHE A 10 -34.49 7.46 -1.53
N HIS A 11 -34.64 6.46 -0.64
CA HIS A 11 -33.50 5.93 0.09
C HIS A 11 -32.58 5.31 -0.98
N LEU A 12 -31.41 5.91 -1.22
CA LEU A 12 -30.28 5.12 -1.71
C LEU A 12 -29.99 4.13 -0.59
N GLN A 13 -30.56 2.93 -0.70
CA GLN A 13 -30.30 1.86 0.22
C GLN A 13 -28.91 1.34 -0.12
N ALA A 14 -27.97 1.47 0.80
CA ALA A 14 -26.66 0.85 0.70
C ALA A 14 -26.83 -0.63 0.33
N ALA A 15 -26.38 -1.03 -0.85
CA ALA A 15 -26.49 -2.41 -1.28
C ALA A 15 -25.49 -3.26 -0.49
N GLU A 16 -25.95 -4.40 0.02
CA GLU A 16 -25.09 -5.32 0.74
C GLU A 16 -24.13 -6.01 -0.24
N VAL A 17 -22.87 -6.18 0.18
CA VAL A 17 -21.85 -6.89 -0.59
C VAL A 17 -21.37 -8.10 0.23
N ARG A 18 -21.03 -9.19 -0.45
CA ARG A 18 -20.40 -10.37 0.14
C ARG A 18 -19.29 -10.91 -0.76
N LEU A 19 -18.39 -11.68 -0.16
CA LEU A 19 -17.35 -12.41 -0.87
C LEU A 19 -17.63 -13.90 -0.83
N VAL A 20 -17.56 -14.56 -1.98
CA VAL A 20 -17.86 -15.99 -2.14
C VAL A 20 -16.66 -16.74 -2.71
N ASP A 21 -16.51 -18.01 -2.31
CA ASP A 21 -15.48 -18.95 -2.79
C ASP A 21 -14.01 -18.52 -2.58
N GLY A 22 -13.77 -17.54 -1.70
CA GLY A 22 -12.43 -17.16 -1.26
C GLY A 22 -11.98 -17.87 0.03
N LYS A 23 -10.70 -17.68 0.38
CA LYS A 23 -10.14 -18.18 1.64
C LYS A 23 -10.47 -17.18 2.75
N GLY A 24 -11.53 -17.46 3.49
CA GLY A 24 -11.99 -16.63 4.60
C GLY A 24 -12.92 -15.49 4.17
N ARG A 25 -13.20 -14.55 5.09
CA ARG A 25 -14.22 -13.50 4.89
C ARG A 25 -13.76 -12.27 4.10
N CYS A 26 -12.46 -12.16 3.81
CA CYS A 26 -11.82 -10.98 3.22
C CYS A 26 -11.14 -11.29 1.87
N SER A 27 -11.55 -12.37 1.21
CA SER A 27 -11.22 -12.64 -0.18
C SER A 27 -12.36 -13.40 -0.84
N GLY A 28 -12.54 -13.25 -2.16
CA GLY A 28 -13.55 -13.99 -2.92
C GLY A 28 -14.10 -13.22 -4.12
N ARG A 29 -14.97 -13.88 -4.88
CA ARG A 29 -15.82 -13.27 -5.91
C ARG A 29 -16.74 -12.25 -5.26
N VAL A 30 -16.87 -11.08 -5.86
CA VAL A 30 -17.73 -10.02 -5.35
C VAL A 30 -19.16 -10.29 -5.79
N GLU A 31 -20.08 -10.35 -4.83
CA GLU A 31 -21.51 -10.40 -5.09
C GLU A 31 -22.21 -9.27 -4.35
N ILE A 32 -23.17 -8.64 -5.02
CA ILE A 32 -23.97 -7.51 -4.51
C ILE A 32 -25.44 -7.90 -4.44
N TYR A 33 -26.14 -7.47 -3.40
CA TYR A 33 -27.56 -7.74 -3.22
C TYR A 33 -28.39 -6.62 -3.81
N HIS A 34 -29.18 -6.95 -4.83
CA HIS A 34 -30.07 -6.00 -5.49
C HIS A 34 -31.42 -6.66 -5.82
N SER A 35 -32.51 -5.92 -5.65
CA SER A 35 -33.87 -6.37 -6.01
C SER A 35 -34.28 -7.75 -5.44
N GLY A 36 -33.79 -8.09 -4.25
CA GLY A 36 -34.17 -9.33 -3.56
C GLY A 36 -33.29 -10.55 -3.89
N GLN A 37 -32.23 -10.37 -4.68
CA GLN A 37 -31.38 -11.46 -5.15
C GLN A 37 -29.89 -11.05 -5.14
N TRP A 38 -29.02 -12.00 -4.83
CA TRP A 38 -27.57 -11.82 -5.00
C TRP A 38 -27.20 -11.94 -6.47
N GLY A 39 -26.22 -11.17 -6.91
CA GLY A 39 -25.69 -11.26 -8.25
C GLY A 39 -24.22 -10.83 -8.29
N THR A 40 -23.52 -11.19 -9.37
CA THR A 40 -22.09 -10.94 -9.53
C THR A 40 -21.82 -9.51 -10.02
N VAL A 41 -20.55 -9.14 -10.06
CA VAL A 41 -20.05 -7.89 -10.62
C VAL A 41 -19.13 -8.25 -11.78
N CYS A 42 -19.32 -7.63 -12.94
CA CYS A 42 -18.44 -7.81 -14.09
C CYS A 42 -17.09 -7.12 -13.87
N ASP A 43 -16.04 -7.70 -14.43
CA ASP A 43 -14.66 -7.27 -14.30
C ASP A 43 -14.19 -6.24 -15.35
N ASP A 44 -15.09 -5.84 -16.27
CA ASP A 44 -14.89 -4.71 -17.17
C ASP A 44 -14.66 -3.42 -16.36
N ASP A 45 -13.52 -2.76 -16.64
CA ASP A 45 -12.98 -1.61 -15.91
C ASP A 45 -12.67 -1.85 -14.40
N TRP A 46 -12.81 -3.09 -13.90
CA TRP A 46 -12.60 -3.41 -12.49
C TRP A 46 -11.15 -3.22 -12.06
N ASP A 47 -10.94 -2.34 -11.09
CA ASP A 47 -9.61 -1.93 -10.65
C ASP A 47 -9.40 -1.98 -9.12
N MET A 48 -8.24 -1.47 -8.68
CA MET A 48 -7.87 -1.43 -7.27
C MET A 48 -8.70 -0.45 -6.44
N ASN A 49 -9.26 0.60 -7.03
CA ASN A 49 -10.16 1.54 -6.35
C ASN A 49 -11.51 0.86 -6.07
N ASP A 50 -12.03 0.08 -7.02
CA ASP A 50 -13.25 -0.71 -6.81
C ASP A 50 -13.06 -1.75 -5.70
N ALA A 51 -11.94 -2.47 -5.77
CA ALA A 51 -11.56 -3.41 -4.72
C ALA A 51 -11.39 -2.74 -3.36
N ALA A 52 -10.81 -1.53 -3.31
CA ALA A 52 -10.64 -0.77 -2.07
C ALA A 52 -11.99 -0.41 -1.43
N VAL A 53 -12.98 0.00 -2.23
CA VAL A 53 -14.35 0.27 -1.75
C VAL A 53 -14.99 -1.00 -1.19
N VAL A 54 -14.88 -2.15 -1.88
CA VAL A 54 -15.41 -3.42 -1.37
C VAL A 54 -14.75 -3.83 -0.05
N CYS A 55 -13.41 -3.76 0.01
CA CYS A 55 -12.67 -4.12 1.21
C CYS A 55 -12.99 -3.19 2.39
N GLY A 56 -13.12 -1.89 2.13
CA GLY A 56 -13.57 -0.89 3.10
C GLY A 56 -14.99 -1.17 3.60
N GLN A 57 -15.94 -1.38 2.68
CA GLN A 57 -17.33 -1.67 2.97
C GLN A 57 -17.51 -2.91 3.86
N LEU A 58 -16.67 -3.93 3.66
CA LEU A 58 -16.70 -5.19 4.44
C LEU A 58 -15.93 -5.11 5.78
N GLY A 59 -15.26 -3.98 6.05
CA GLY A 59 -14.38 -3.82 7.22
C GLY A 59 -13.15 -4.75 7.15
N CYS A 60 -12.70 -5.06 5.95
CA CYS A 60 -11.61 -5.98 5.65
C CYS A 60 -10.29 -5.26 5.35
N GLY A 61 -10.11 -4.03 5.83
CA GLY A 61 -8.88 -3.26 5.62
C GLY A 61 -8.67 -2.83 4.17
N SER A 62 -7.40 -2.70 3.75
CA SER A 62 -7.04 -2.26 2.40
C SER A 62 -7.13 -3.41 1.39
N ALA A 63 -7.49 -3.07 0.15
CA ALA A 63 -7.38 -4.01 -0.97
C ALA A 63 -5.91 -4.26 -1.33
N VAL A 64 -5.60 -5.51 -1.66
CA VAL A 64 -4.28 -5.97 -2.17
C VAL A 64 -4.38 -6.71 -3.49
N GLY A 65 -5.59 -6.81 -4.04
CA GLY A 65 -5.79 -7.33 -5.38
C GLY A 65 -7.23 -7.19 -5.85
N ALA A 66 -7.37 -6.93 -7.15
CA ALA A 66 -8.62 -6.88 -7.92
C ALA A 66 -8.57 -7.94 -9.04
N PRO A 67 -8.69 -9.24 -8.70
CA PRO A 67 -8.60 -10.31 -9.69
C PRO A 67 -9.78 -10.27 -10.68
N LEU A 68 -9.44 -10.49 -11.94
CA LEU A 68 -10.35 -10.59 -13.09
C LEU A 68 -10.49 -12.06 -13.51
N GLY A 69 -11.39 -12.34 -14.44
CA GLY A 69 -11.52 -13.61 -15.14
C GLY A 69 -12.12 -14.72 -14.28
N ALA A 70 -13.06 -14.40 -13.40
CA ALA A 70 -13.69 -15.34 -12.48
C ALA A 70 -12.68 -16.16 -11.66
N HIS A 71 -11.66 -15.50 -11.12
CA HIS A 71 -10.56 -16.13 -10.37
C HIS A 71 -11.02 -17.07 -9.25
N PHE A 72 -12.09 -16.70 -8.54
CA PHE A 72 -12.69 -17.48 -7.46
C PHE A 72 -13.79 -18.45 -7.93
N GLY A 73 -13.89 -18.66 -9.24
CA GLY A 73 -14.97 -19.41 -9.86
C GLY A 73 -16.12 -18.52 -10.31
N GLN A 74 -16.90 -19.06 -11.23
CA GLN A 74 -18.03 -18.41 -11.87
C GLN A 74 -19.26 -18.42 -10.95
N GLY A 75 -20.00 -17.32 -10.95
CA GLY A 75 -21.36 -17.25 -10.42
C GLY A 75 -22.36 -17.97 -11.32
N SER A 76 -23.59 -18.05 -10.82
CA SER A 76 -24.74 -18.63 -11.53
C SER A 76 -25.98 -17.73 -11.51
N GLU A 77 -25.88 -16.60 -10.83
CA GLU A 77 -26.94 -15.62 -10.59
C GLU A 77 -26.74 -14.41 -11.52
N PRO A 78 -27.69 -13.48 -11.66
CA PRO A 78 -27.53 -12.33 -12.56
C PRO A 78 -26.26 -11.51 -12.28
N THR A 79 -25.63 -10.97 -13.31
CA THR A 79 -24.61 -9.93 -13.16
C THR A 79 -25.32 -8.60 -12.89
N TRP A 80 -25.07 -7.99 -11.73
CA TRP A 80 -25.78 -6.77 -11.32
C TRP A 80 -25.06 -5.49 -11.69
N LEU A 81 -23.73 -5.49 -11.64
CA LEU A 81 -22.91 -4.31 -11.92
C LEU A 81 -21.92 -4.60 -13.04
N ASP A 82 -21.66 -3.59 -13.85
CA ASP A 82 -20.77 -3.61 -15.00
C ASP A 82 -20.17 -2.20 -15.19
N ASN A 83 -18.91 -2.14 -15.63
CA ASN A 83 -18.08 -0.94 -15.77
C ASN A 83 -18.10 -0.11 -14.49
N VAL A 84 -17.81 -0.77 -13.36
CA VAL A 84 -17.70 -0.09 -12.07
C VAL A 84 -16.45 0.77 -12.09
N ASN A 85 -16.57 2.01 -11.65
CA ASN A 85 -15.51 2.99 -11.67
C ASN A 85 -15.59 3.85 -10.41
N CYS A 86 -15.10 3.29 -9.32
CA CYS A 86 -14.95 3.96 -8.04
C CYS A 86 -13.75 4.93 -8.06
N SER A 87 -13.87 6.02 -7.30
CA SER A 87 -12.73 6.87 -6.95
C SER A 87 -11.85 6.28 -5.84
N GLY A 88 -12.36 5.27 -5.14
CA GLY A 88 -11.70 4.62 -3.99
C GLY A 88 -12.10 5.24 -2.65
N SER A 89 -12.98 6.25 -2.66
CA SER A 89 -13.41 7.00 -1.47
C SER A 89 -14.87 6.75 -1.08
N GLU A 90 -15.60 6.03 -1.92
CA GLU A 90 -16.99 5.64 -1.71
C GLU A 90 -17.14 4.72 -0.50
N SER A 91 -18.26 4.84 0.22
CA SER A 91 -18.53 3.98 1.38
C SER A 91 -19.16 2.65 0.98
N TYR A 92 -19.83 2.62 -0.18
CA TYR A 92 -20.52 1.45 -0.71
C TYR A 92 -20.27 1.29 -2.21
N LEU A 93 -20.11 0.05 -2.67
CA LEU A 93 -19.89 -0.25 -4.09
C LEU A 93 -21.02 0.30 -4.99
N SER A 94 -22.26 0.32 -4.48
CA SER A 94 -23.42 0.88 -5.19
C SER A 94 -23.42 2.40 -5.35
N GLU A 95 -22.45 3.11 -4.77
CA GLU A 95 -22.28 4.57 -4.92
C GLU A 95 -21.28 4.94 -6.02
N CYS A 96 -20.48 3.97 -6.48
CA CYS A 96 -19.52 4.19 -7.54
C CYS A 96 -20.23 4.48 -8.87
N SER A 97 -19.52 5.12 -9.81
CA SER A 97 -20.05 5.24 -11.16
C SER A 97 -20.12 3.84 -11.79
N HIS A 98 -21.29 3.44 -12.28
CA HIS A 98 -21.49 2.15 -12.92
C HIS A 98 -22.68 2.22 -13.90
N ARG A 99 -22.81 1.24 -14.80
CA ARG A 99 -24.03 1.10 -15.62
C ARG A 99 -25.23 0.80 -14.73
N SER A 100 -26.45 1.06 -15.20
CA SER A 100 -27.66 0.76 -14.39
C SER A 100 -27.69 -0.72 -13.99
N PHE A 101 -28.19 -1.03 -12.79
CA PHE A 101 -28.24 -2.41 -12.27
C PHE A 101 -28.84 -3.38 -13.31
N GLY A 102 -28.11 -4.46 -13.60
CA GLY A 102 -28.49 -5.50 -14.56
C GLY A 102 -28.34 -5.10 -16.04
N VAL A 103 -27.69 -3.96 -16.34
CA VAL A 103 -27.29 -3.56 -17.70
C VAL A 103 -25.83 -3.91 -17.87
N GLU A 104 -25.58 -5.01 -18.56
CA GLU A 104 -24.28 -5.63 -18.73
C GLU A 104 -24.21 -6.40 -20.06
N ASP A 105 -22.99 -6.64 -20.56
CA ASP A 105 -22.71 -7.47 -21.72
C ASP A 105 -21.68 -8.58 -21.43
N CYS A 106 -21.57 -8.97 -20.16
CA CYS A 106 -20.60 -9.90 -19.66
C CYS A 106 -21.15 -11.33 -19.55
N ASN A 107 -20.23 -12.28 -19.35
CA ASN A 107 -20.55 -13.65 -18.94
C ASN A 107 -19.87 -13.96 -17.61
N HIS A 108 -20.25 -15.05 -16.92
CA HIS A 108 -19.62 -15.38 -15.63
C HIS A 108 -18.15 -15.77 -15.70
N GLY A 109 -17.55 -15.88 -16.89
CA GLY A 109 -16.09 -15.89 -17.04
C GLY A 109 -15.41 -14.56 -16.69
N GLU A 110 -16.19 -13.49 -16.52
CA GLU A 110 -15.78 -12.10 -16.26
C GLU A 110 -16.24 -11.64 -14.87
N ASP A 111 -16.52 -12.57 -13.94
CA ASP A 111 -16.88 -12.18 -12.58
C ASP A 111 -15.67 -11.63 -11.81
N ALA A 112 -15.81 -10.42 -11.28
CA ALA A 112 -14.81 -9.72 -10.51
C ALA A 112 -14.63 -10.33 -9.10
N GLY A 113 -13.40 -10.25 -8.59
CA GLY A 113 -13.08 -10.64 -7.22
C GLY A 113 -12.25 -9.58 -6.50
N VAL A 114 -12.04 -9.82 -5.20
CA VAL A 114 -11.12 -9.01 -4.38
C VAL A 114 -10.27 -9.88 -3.47
N PHE A 115 -9.09 -9.34 -3.14
CA PHE A 115 -8.31 -9.75 -1.98
C PHE A 115 -8.12 -8.54 -1.07
N CYS A 116 -8.48 -8.68 0.21
CA CYS A 116 -8.33 -7.65 1.23
C CYS A 116 -7.36 -8.10 2.33
N LEU A 117 -6.73 -7.14 3.01
CA LEU A 117 -5.94 -7.35 4.21
C LEU A 117 -6.83 -7.47 5.44
N SER A 118 -7.10 -8.69 5.91
CA SER A 118 -7.84 -8.95 7.14
C SER A 118 -7.46 -7.96 8.25
N ALA A 119 -8.41 -7.20 8.77
CA ALA A 119 -8.15 -6.15 9.75
C ALA A 119 -7.39 -6.70 10.97
N GLY A 120 -6.18 -6.17 11.21
CA GLY A 120 -5.28 -6.62 12.27
C GLY A 120 -4.09 -7.49 11.81
N GLU A 121 -3.98 -7.75 10.50
CA GLU A 121 -2.82 -8.37 9.87
C GLU A 121 -2.05 -7.33 9.04
N GLU A 122 -0.87 -6.94 9.52
CA GLU A 122 0.04 -6.02 8.81
C GLU A 122 1.36 -6.72 8.51
N ILE A 123 2.08 -6.30 7.48
CA ILE A 123 3.43 -6.78 7.21
C ILE A 123 4.39 -5.61 7.05
N ARG A 124 5.67 -5.83 7.36
CA ARG A 124 6.74 -4.84 7.15
C ARG A 124 8.05 -5.52 6.78
N LEU A 125 8.93 -4.75 6.14
CA LEU A 125 10.31 -5.12 5.90
C LEU A 125 11.23 -4.31 6.81
N VAL A 126 12.14 -4.99 7.51
CA VAL A 126 13.04 -4.37 8.51
C VAL A 126 14.49 -4.60 8.11
N ASN A 127 15.35 -3.61 8.38
CA ASN A 127 16.80 -3.63 8.10
C ASN A 127 17.17 -3.80 6.61
N GLY A 128 16.30 -3.42 5.68
CA GLY A 128 16.63 -3.29 4.26
C GLY A 128 17.38 -2.02 3.92
N SER A 129 17.80 -1.90 2.65
CA SER A 129 18.33 -0.66 2.09
C SER A 129 17.25 0.38 1.79
N ASP A 130 16.00 -0.06 1.69
CA ASP A 130 14.84 0.69 1.22
C ASP A 130 13.54 0.03 1.76
N LEU A 131 12.39 0.57 1.36
CA LEU A 131 11.07 0.10 1.79
C LEU A 131 10.65 -1.24 1.14
N CYS A 132 11.36 -1.70 0.11
CA CYS A 132 11.03 -2.87 -0.69
C CYS A 132 12.07 -4.00 -0.54
N SER A 133 12.93 -3.88 0.46
CA SER A 133 13.89 -4.89 0.88
C SER A 133 13.90 -5.00 2.39
N GLY A 134 14.16 -6.20 2.91
CA GLY A 134 14.35 -6.40 4.35
C GLY A 134 13.87 -7.75 4.86
N ARG A 135 14.06 -7.95 6.18
CA ARG A 135 13.49 -9.07 6.92
C ARG A 135 11.97 -8.91 7.00
N LEU A 136 11.25 -9.97 6.66
CA LEU A 136 9.80 -9.98 6.72
C LEU A 136 9.31 -10.16 8.15
N GLU A 137 8.45 -9.24 8.60
CA GLU A 137 7.74 -9.35 9.87
C GLU A 137 6.23 -9.19 9.65
N VAL A 138 5.45 -10.05 10.31
CA VAL A 138 3.98 -10.09 10.25
C VAL A 138 3.43 -9.68 11.61
N TYR A 139 2.53 -8.70 11.62
CA TYR A 139 1.77 -8.31 12.80
C TYR A 139 0.51 -9.17 12.90
N GLN A 140 0.39 -9.92 13.99
CA GLN A 140 -0.80 -10.73 14.25
C GLN A 140 -1.03 -10.82 15.75
N THR A 141 -2.28 -10.67 16.21
CA THR A 141 -2.68 -10.79 17.62
C THR A 141 -1.94 -9.84 18.59
N GLY A 142 -1.53 -8.66 18.11
CA GLY A 142 -0.88 -7.65 18.96
C GLY A 142 0.65 -7.71 19.01
N TYR A 143 1.28 -8.61 18.24
CA TYR A 143 2.73 -8.80 18.23
C TYR A 143 3.27 -8.81 16.80
N TRP A 144 4.42 -8.17 16.59
CA TRP A 144 5.26 -8.40 15.42
C TRP A 144 5.98 -9.73 15.56
N ARG A 145 5.98 -10.51 14.49
CA ARG A 145 6.54 -11.85 14.45
C ARG A 145 7.40 -12.02 13.21
N THR A 146 8.53 -12.70 13.31
CA THR A 146 9.38 -13.00 12.14
C THR A 146 8.85 -14.23 11.39
N VAL A 147 9.24 -14.41 10.13
CA VAL A 147 8.85 -15.58 9.34
C VAL A 147 10.03 -16.52 9.18
N CYS A 148 9.84 -17.83 9.32
CA CYS A 148 10.94 -18.77 9.10
C CYS A 148 11.26 -18.89 7.60
N ASN A 149 12.55 -19.07 7.28
CA ASN A 149 13.06 -19.22 5.94
C ASN A 149 13.09 -20.69 5.45
N ASP A 150 12.63 -21.63 6.25
CA ASP A 150 12.51 -23.03 5.83
C ASP A 150 11.43 -23.11 4.75
N VAL A 151 11.82 -23.70 3.61
CA VAL A 151 11.15 -23.67 2.28
C VAL A 151 10.80 -22.31 1.69
N TRP A 152 11.25 -21.19 2.29
CA TRP A 152 11.08 -19.85 1.73
C TRP A 152 11.80 -19.68 0.40
N ASP A 153 11.04 -19.37 -0.65
CA ASP A 153 11.58 -19.25 -2.00
C ASP A 153 10.94 -18.13 -2.85
N LEU A 154 11.28 -18.12 -4.15
CA LEU A 154 10.76 -17.15 -5.13
C LEU A 154 9.30 -17.41 -5.55
N ASN A 155 8.61 -18.40 -4.99
CA ASN A 155 7.16 -18.56 -5.07
C ASN A 155 6.46 -17.82 -3.91
N ASP A 156 7.13 -17.65 -2.77
CA ASP A 156 6.61 -16.95 -1.59
C ASP A 156 6.85 -15.45 -1.65
N ALA A 157 8.08 -15.07 -1.99
CA ALA A 157 8.51 -13.68 -2.06
C ALA A 157 7.60 -12.76 -2.93
N PRO A 158 7.07 -13.20 -4.10
CA PRO A 158 6.16 -12.38 -4.89
C PRO A 158 4.88 -11.98 -4.16
N VAL A 159 4.38 -12.83 -3.25
CA VAL A 159 3.17 -12.52 -2.47
C VAL A 159 3.42 -11.33 -1.56
N VAL A 160 4.58 -11.30 -0.89
CA VAL A 160 5.00 -10.19 -0.04
C VAL A 160 5.23 -8.92 -0.84
N CYS A 161 5.95 -9.01 -1.96
CA CYS A 161 6.22 -7.85 -2.81
C CYS A 161 4.94 -7.22 -3.36
N ARG A 162 3.97 -8.04 -3.79
CA ARG A 162 2.66 -7.56 -4.22
C ARG A 162 1.86 -6.98 -3.04
N GLN A 163 1.85 -7.64 -1.90
CA GLN A 163 1.14 -7.18 -0.69
C GLN A 163 1.65 -5.81 -0.20
N LEU A 164 2.94 -5.51 -0.42
CA LEU A 164 3.56 -4.22 -0.10
C LEU A 164 3.50 -3.19 -1.24
N GLY A 165 3.00 -3.55 -2.43
CA GLY A 165 3.05 -2.67 -3.60
C GLY A 165 4.45 -2.46 -4.20
N CYS A 166 5.39 -3.34 -3.85
CA CYS A 166 6.80 -3.30 -4.26
C CYS A 166 7.09 -4.04 -5.56
N GLY A 167 6.09 -4.25 -6.43
CA GLY A 167 6.29 -4.93 -7.70
C GLY A 167 6.56 -6.44 -7.58
N ARG A 168 7.45 -6.97 -8.44
CA ARG A 168 7.78 -8.41 -8.48
C ARG A 168 8.86 -8.74 -7.43
N ALA A 169 9.00 -10.00 -7.03
CA ALA A 169 10.17 -10.41 -6.24
C ALA A 169 11.40 -10.60 -7.13
N ASP A 170 12.53 -9.97 -6.78
CA ASP A 170 13.80 -10.19 -7.46
C ASP A 170 14.65 -11.23 -6.71
N ILE A 171 14.64 -11.22 -5.38
CA ILE A 171 15.43 -12.15 -4.54
C ILE A 171 14.65 -12.57 -3.30
N ALA A 172 14.66 -13.87 -3.01
CA ALA A 172 14.33 -14.44 -1.71
C ALA A 172 15.64 -14.80 -1.00
N PRO A 173 16.29 -13.87 -0.27
CA PRO A 173 17.59 -14.12 0.33
C PRO A 173 17.54 -15.21 1.39
N GLU A 174 18.61 -16.01 1.42
CA GLU A 174 18.81 -17.03 2.45
C GLU A 174 19.09 -16.39 3.84
N ARG A 175 19.01 -17.24 4.87
CA ARG A 175 19.21 -16.99 6.31
C ARG A 175 19.92 -15.69 6.69
N THR A 176 19.26 -14.87 7.52
CA THR A 176 19.82 -13.70 8.23
C THR A 176 20.45 -12.60 7.37
N TYR A 177 20.13 -12.55 6.07
CA TYR A 177 20.67 -11.53 5.18
C TYR A 177 20.46 -10.09 5.70
N PHE A 178 19.30 -9.81 6.31
CA PHE A 178 18.96 -8.52 6.93
C PHE A 178 19.13 -8.49 8.47
N GLY A 179 19.88 -9.45 8.99
CA GLY A 179 20.06 -9.67 10.42
C GLY A 179 18.85 -10.33 11.10
N GLN A 180 19.10 -10.76 12.33
CA GLN A 180 18.12 -11.47 13.17
C GLN A 180 17.06 -10.51 13.72
N GLY A 181 15.81 -10.95 13.72
CA GLY A 181 14.74 -10.32 14.48
C GLY A 181 14.72 -10.76 15.94
N SER A 182 13.59 -10.50 16.59
CA SER A 182 13.37 -10.83 18.00
C SER A 182 11.89 -11.09 18.25
N GLY A 183 11.58 -11.82 19.32
CA GLY A 183 10.20 -12.08 19.72
C GLY A 183 9.67 -13.40 19.15
N PRO A 184 8.35 -13.52 18.95
CA PRO A 184 7.77 -14.76 18.44
C PRO A 184 8.08 -14.92 16.95
N ILE A 185 8.41 -16.14 16.51
CA ILE A 185 8.38 -16.50 15.09
C ILE A 185 6.93 -16.87 14.76
N TRP A 186 6.42 -16.36 13.65
CA TRP A 186 5.05 -16.55 13.22
C TRP A 186 4.84 -17.99 12.78
N GLN A 187 5.57 -18.42 11.76
CA GLN A 187 5.27 -19.67 11.08
C GLN A 187 6.47 -20.30 10.39
N ASP A 188 6.38 -21.61 10.26
CA ASP A 188 7.28 -22.51 9.55
C ASP A 188 6.65 -22.99 8.24
N ASP A 189 7.49 -23.49 7.34
CA ASP A 189 7.13 -24.05 6.05
C ASP A 189 6.09 -23.24 5.26
N VAL A 190 6.32 -21.92 5.15
CA VAL A 190 5.41 -21.05 4.40
C VAL A 190 5.57 -21.35 2.92
N GLY A 191 4.53 -21.94 2.31
CA GLY A 191 4.49 -22.31 0.90
C GLY A 191 3.31 -21.66 0.20
N CYS A 192 3.54 -20.51 -0.42
CA CYS A 192 2.58 -19.77 -1.19
C CYS A 192 2.39 -20.38 -2.58
N SER A 193 1.18 -20.22 -3.11
CA SER A 193 0.89 -20.47 -4.53
C SER A 193 0.56 -19.15 -5.21
N GLY A 194 0.81 -19.01 -6.51
CA GLY A 194 0.64 -17.73 -7.21
C GLY A 194 -0.75 -17.07 -7.10
N SER A 195 -1.77 -17.80 -6.63
CA SER A 195 -3.15 -17.33 -6.43
C SER A 195 -3.43 -16.69 -5.07
N VAL A 196 -2.49 -16.61 -4.12
CA VAL A 196 -2.73 -15.94 -2.82
C VAL A 196 -2.11 -14.55 -2.79
N CYS A 197 -2.87 -13.53 -2.35
CA CYS A 197 -2.43 -12.13 -2.36
C CYS A 197 -1.94 -11.61 -1.00
N SER A 198 -1.98 -12.42 0.05
CA SER A 198 -1.40 -12.11 1.36
C SER A 198 -0.57 -13.29 1.87
N ILE A 199 0.55 -12.98 2.51
CA ILE A 199 1.42 -13.99 3.14
C ILE A 199 0.68 -14.77 4.25
N THR A 200 -0.28 -14.12 4.91
CA THR A 200 -1.10 -14.75 5.97
C THR A 200 -2.05 -15.83 5.43
N GLN A 201 -2.24 -15.89 4.11
CA GLN A 201 -3.11 -16.86 3.43
C GLN A 201 -2.32 -18.03 2.79
N CYS A 202 -1.00 -17.99 2.85
CA CYS A 202 -0.16 -19.07 2.34
C CYS A 202 -0.32 -20.31 3.22
N PRO A 203 -0.50 -21.51 2.64
CA PRO A 203 -0.39 -22.77 3.36
C PRO A 203 0.89 -22.83 4.19
N HIS A 204 0.76 -23.30 5.43
CA HIS A 204 1.86 -23.39 6.39
C HIS A 204 1.54 -24.45 7.46
N THR A 205 2.56 -24.97 8.13
CA THR A 205 2.42 -25.93 9.23
C THR A 205 2.03 -25.17 10.52
N GLY A 206 0.74 -25.15 10.86
CA GLY A 206 0.11 -24.22 11.82
C GLY A 206 0.76 -24.00 13.21
N GLY A 207 0.64 -22.77 13.72
CA GLY A 207 0.54 -22.41 15.14
C GLY A 207 1.71 -22.72 16.09
N GLY A 208 2.92 -22.19 15.83
CA GLY A 208 3.99 -22.10 16.83
C GLY A 208 4.81 -23.36 17.11
N THR A 209 4.57 -24.46 16.38
CA THR A 209 5.51 -25.59 16.29
C THR A 209 6.41 -25.39 15.07
N HIS A 210 7.59 -24.81 15.31
CA HIS A 210 8.66 -24.65 14.35
C HIS A 210 9.97 -25.01 15.05
N ASP A 211 10.95 -25.57 14.34
CA ASP A 211 12.31 -25.78 14.88
C ASP A 211 13.25 -24.60 14.56
N CYS A 212 12.70 -23.57 13.92
CA CYS A 212 13.39 -22.35 13.59
C CYS A 212 13.79 -21.52 14.81
N ASN A 213 14.93 -20.84 14.68
CA ASN A 213 15.34 -19.75 15.56
C ASN A 213 15.63 -18.51 14.70
N HIS A 214 15.94 -17.36 15.29
CA HIS A 214 16.14 -16.12 14.51
C HIS A 214 17.31 -16.14 13.51
N SER A 215 18.17 -17.16 13.54
CA SER A 215 19.11 -17.44 12.46
C SER A 215 18.43 -17.85 11.15
N ASN A 216 17.12 -18.08 11.18
CA ASN A 216 16.31 -18.55 10.07
C ASN A 216 15.21 -17.53 9.71
N ASP A 217 15.36 -16.26 10.10
CA ASP A 217 14.37 -15.25 9.71
C ASP A 217 14.46 -14.96 8.20
N ALA A 218 13.33 -15.08 7.52
CA ALA A 218 13.17 -14.85 6.09
C ALA A 218 13.22 -13.36 5.74
N GLY A 219 13.72 -13.07 4.55
CA GLY A 219 13.71 -11.73 3.97
C GLY A 219 13.31 -11.75 2.51
N VAL A 220 13.06 -10.57 1.97
CA VAL A 220 12.76 -10.38 0.55
C VAL A 220 13.50 -9.15 0.02
N ILE A 221 13.86 -9.22 -1.26
CA ILE A 221 14.23 -8.06 -2.08
C ILE A 221 13.27 -8.07 -3.27
N CYS A 222 12.40 -7.07 -3.30
CA CYS A 222 11.51 -6.88 -4.43
C CYS A 222 12.24 -6.10 -5.52
N SER A 223 11.81 -6.29 -6.77
CA SER A 223 12.21 -5.40 -7.84
C SER A 223 11.67 -4.02 -7.52
N ASP A 224 12.52 -3.01 -7.57
CA ASP A 224 12.11 -1.61 -7.54
C ASP A 224 11.25 -1.19 -8.77
N ASN A 225 10.52 -2.12 -9.40
CA ASN A 225 9.31 -1.79 -10.16
C ASN A 225 8.20 -1.49 -9.16
N LEU A 226 8.36 -0.41 -8.38
CA LEU A 226 7.21 0.15 -7.69
C LEU A 226 6.19 0.40 -8.79
N ASP A 227 4.95 0.05 -8.50
CA ASP A 227 3.80 0.50 -9.27
C ASP A 227 4.04 1.96 -9.71
N PRO A 228 3.79 2.36 -10.98
CA PRO A 228 3.96 3.73 -11.45
C PRO A 228 3.31 4.80 -10.54
N PHE A 229 2.41 4.39 -9.65
CA PHE A 229 1.86 5.20 -8.59
C PHE A 229 2.80 5.42 -7.38
N PHE A 230 3.54 4.41 -6.93
CA PHE A 230 4.42 4.45 -5.75
C PHE A 230 5.89 4.81 -6.08
N LEU A 231 6.37 4.59 -7.31
CA LEU A 231 7.69 5.06 -7.81
C LEU A 231 7.74 6.59 -7.95
N LYS A 232 6.62 7.28 -7.70
CA LYS A 232 6.47 8.72 -7.89
C LYS A 232 6.85 9.55 -6.66
N LEU A 233 7.19 8.92 -5.52
CA LEU A 233 7.20 9.59 -4.20
C LEU A 233 8.41 9.24 -3.29
N SER A 234 9.48 8.63 -3.81
CA SER A 234 10.66 8.28 -3.00
C SER A 234 11.54 9.50 -2.70
N ILE A 235 12.04 9.61 -1.47
CA ILE A 235 12.99 10.66 -1.06
C ILE A 235 14.31 10.06 -0.56
N ARG A 236 15.41 10.82 -0.65
CA ARG A 236 16.72 10.48 -0.10
C ARG A 236 17.45 11.71 0.43
N LEU A 237 18.45 11.49 1.28
CA LEU A 237 19.36 12.54 1.74
C LEU A 237 20.74 12.35 1.11
N VAL A 238 21.27 13.43 0.52
CA VAL A 238 22.53 13.40 -0.23
C VAL A 238 23.56 14.33 0.40
N ASN A 239 24.84 13.93 0.36
CA ASN A 239 25.99 14.69 0.85
C ASN A 239 26.00 14.97 2.37
N GLY A 240 25.21 14.26 3.16
CA GLY A 240 25.32 14.29 4.62
C GLY A 240 26.42 13.41 5.19
N LYS A 241 26.55 13.44 6.52
CA LYS A 241 27.52 12.63 7.27
C LYS A 241 27.05 11.18 7.45
N ASP A 242 25.74 10.98 7.43
CA ASP A 242 25.05 9.71 7.65
C ASP A 242 23.75 9.64 6.84
N ARG A 243 23.00 8.55 6.97
CA ARG A 243 21.73 8.33 6.26
C ARG A 243 20.59 9.28 6.65
N CYS A 244 20.76 10.05 7.74
CA CYS A 244 19.73 10.93 8.32
C CYS A 244 20.11 12.42 8.25
N SER A 245 21.16 12.75 7.50
CA SER A 245 21.60 14.10 7.22
C SER A 245 21.84 14.28 5.72
N GLY A 246 21.61 15.48 5.19
CA GLY A 246 21.90 15.79 3.79
C GLY A 246 20.90 16.73 3.13
N ARG A 247 21.14 17.03 1.86
CA ARG A 247 20.19 17.69 0.95
C ARG A 247 19.04 16.74 0.65
N VAL A 248 17.81 17.23 0.68
CA VAL A 248 16.62 16.46 0.37
C VAL A 248 16.49 16.35 -1.15
N GLU A 249 16.47 15.11 -1.65
CA GLU A 249 16.18 14.81 -3.05
C GLU A 249 14.97 13.90 -3.15
N ILE A 250 14.16 14.13 -4.18
CA ILE A 250 12.94 13.39 -4.48
C ILE A 250 13.03 12.76 -5.87
N TYR A 251 12.54 11.53 -5.99
CA TYR A 251 12.42 10.82 -7.25
C TYR A 251 11.02 11.00 -7.80
N TYR A 252 10.92 11.70 -8.94
CA TYR A 252 9.66 11.98 -9.60
C TYR A 252 9.85 11.88 -11.12
N SER A 253 8.86 11.33 -11.83
CA SER A 253 8.88 11.20 -13.29
C SER A 253 10.12 10.50 -13.86
N GLY A 254 10.66 9.51 -13.13
CA GLY A 254 11.83 8.74 -13.56
C GLY A 254 13.18 9.41 -13.30
N GLN A 255 13.22 10.53 -12.57
CA GLN A 255 14.46 11.29 -12.33
C GLN A 255 14.53 11.82 -10.89
N TRP A 256 15.75 11.81 -10.33
CA TRP A 256 16.03 12.49 -9.08
C TRP A 256 16.11 14.00 -9.30
N GLY A 257 15.57 14.76 -8.35
CA GLY A 257 15.66 16.21 -8.31
C GLY A 257 15.58 16.72 -6.88
N THR A 258 15.71 18.04 -6.71
CA THR A 258 15.85 18.67 -5.39
C THR A 258 14.55 19.30 -4.92
N VAL A 259 14.54 19.74 -3.66
CA VAL A 259 13.43 20.48 -3.04
C VAL A 259 13.93 21.88 -2.73
N CYS A 260 13.15 22.92 -3.03
CA CYS A 260 13.49 24.29 -2.68
C CYS A 260 13.29 24.54 -1.17
N ASP A 261 14.13 25.41 -0.60
CA ASP A 261 14.07 25.83 0.79
C ASP A 261 13.15 27.03 1.05
N ASP A 262 12.50 27.57 0.00
CA ASP A 262 11.41 28.53 0.13
C ASP A 262 10.29 27.91 0.97
N SER A 263 9.95 28.60 2.06
CA SER A 263 8.98 28.17 3.09
C SER A 263 9.34 26.89 3.87
N TRP A 264 10.52 26.30 3.65
CA TRP A 264 10.95 25.05 4.29
C TRP A 264 11.17 25.20 5.81
N ASP A 265 10.37 24.51 6.61
CA ASP A 265 10.35 24.61 8.07
C ASP A 265 10.49 23.25 8.79
N ILE A 266 10.33 23.27 10.13
CA ILE A 266 10.48 22.07 10.97
C ILE A 266 9.41 21.02 10.74
N LYS A 267 8.23 21.39 10.25
CA LYS A 267 7.16 20.46 9.91
C LYS A 267 7.48 19.70 8.63
N ASP A 268 8.09 20.35 7.65
CA ASP A 268 8.58 19.67 6.45
C ASP A 268 9.67 18.67 6.80
N ALA A 269 10.63 19.11 7.63
CA ALA A 269 11.71 18.28 8.10
C ALA A 269 11.24 17.10 8.98
N GLU A 270 10.23 17.30 9.83
CA GLU A 270 9.59 16.24 10.62
C GLU A 270 8.99 15.15 9.71
N VAL A 271 8.32 15.53 8.62
CA VAL A 271 7.77 14.60 7.63
C VAL A 271 8.87 13.81 6.94
N VAL A 272 9.94 14.48 6.49
CA VAL A 272 11.11 13.80 5.88
C VAL A 272 11.76 12.81 6.85
N CYS A 273 12.01 13.22 8.09
CA CYS A 273 12.61 12.36 9.10
C CYS A 273 11.74 11.14 9.42
N ARG A 274 10.42 11.33 9.49
CA ARG A 274 9.48 10.22 9.70
C ARG A 274 9.45 9.29 8.49
N GLN A 275 9.42 9.84 7.28
CA GLN A 275 9.40 9.07 6.03
C GLN A 275 10.67 8.21 5.85
N LEU A 276 11.82 8.67 6.37
CA LEU A 276 13.11 7.97 6.29
C LEU A 276 13.47 7.14 7.54
N ASP A 277 12.56 7.05 8.51
CA ASP A 277 12.80 6.41 9.83
C ASP A 277 14.10 6.90 10.50
N CYS A 278 14.23 8.23 10.57
CA CYS A 278 15.34 8.96 11.17
C CYS A 278 14.98 9.61 12.51
N GLY A 279 13.77 9.36 13.03
CA GLY A 279 13.29 9.89 14.31
C GLY A 279 12.73 11.31 14.20
N VAL A 280 12.84 12.10 15.28
CA VAL A 280 12.40 13.50 15.35
C VAL A 280 13.58 14.44 15.20
N THR A 281 13.42 15.49 14.40
CA THR A 281 14.41 16.55 14.27
C THR A 281 14.05 17.76 15.13
N ASN A 282 15.07 18.38 15.73
CA ASN A 282 14.95 19.64 16.46
C ASN A 282 15.65 20.79 15.72
N GLN A 283 16.16 20.55 14.51
CA GLN A 283 16.90 21.53 13.73
C GLN A 283 16.53 21.44 12.26
N VAL A 284 16.17 22.59 11.69
CA VAL A 284 16.11 22.78 10.24
C VAL A 284 17.15 23.80 9.88
N ARG A 285 17.88 23.50 8.81
CA ARG A 285 18.73 24.48 8.17
C ARG A 285 18.15 24.71 6.78
N SER A 286 17.89 25.96 6.45
CA SER A 286 17.64 26.37 5.08
C SER A 286 18.98 26.73 4.43
N SER A 287 19.12 26.39 3.15
CA SER A 287 20.22 26.68 2.22
C SER A 287 21.54 25.89 2.34
N GLY A 288 21.88 25.18 1.25
CA GLY A 288 23.23 25.07 0.67
C GLY A 288 24.34 24.34 1.44
N GLN A 289 24.11 23.91 2.69
CA GLN A 289 25.15 23.34 3.55
C GLN A 289 25.75 22.03 3.01
N TYR A 290 24.95 21.20 2.35
CA TYR A 290 25.39 19.95 1.73
C TYR A 290 25.72 20.12 0.24
N GLY A 291 25.95 21.37 -0.16
CA GLY A 291 26.20 21.80 -1.52
C GLY A 291 24.91 21.87 -2.36
N PRO A 292 24.95 22.65 -3.45
CA PRO A 292 23.87 22.68 -4.41
C PRO A 292 23.70 21.28 -5.03
N GLY A 293 22.46 20.88 -5.26
CA GLY A 293 22.15 19.74 -6.09
C GLY A 293 22.26 20.09 -7.57
N SER A 294 21.68 19.22 -8.39
CA SER A 294 21.71 19.34 -9.84
C SER A 294 20.49 18.70 -10.44
N GLY A 295 20.05 19.19 -11.60
CA GLY A 295 18.92 18.63 -12.33
C GLY A 295 17.66 19.46 -12.09
N THR A 296 16.51 18.80 -11.99
CA THR A 296 15.23 19.49 -11.80
C THR A 296 15.00 19.78 -10.32
N ILE A 297 14.47 20.95 -9.98
CA ILE A 297 13.91 21.22 -8.65
C ILE A 297 12.43 20.79 -8.72
N TRP A 298 12.08 19.75 -7.98
CA TRP A 298 10.76 19.14 -8.07
C TRP A 298 9.72 19.79 -7.19
N LEU A 299 10.09 20.25 -6.00
CA LEU A 299 9.15 20.83 -5.03
C LEU A 299 9.59 22.23 -4.62
N ASP A 300 8.60 23.09 -4.40
CA ASP A 300 8.74 24.49 -3.98
C ASP A 300 7.52 24.89 -3.14
N ASP A 301 7.74 25.84 -2.21
CA ASP A 301 6.82 26.26 -1.15
C ASP A 301 6.15 25.06 -0.46
N VAL A 302 6.96 24.10 -0.01
CA VAL A 302 6.45 22.96 0.76
C VAL A 302 5.97 23.47 2.12
N ALA A 303 4.74 23.14 2.49
CA ALA A 303 4.09 23.63 3.70
C ALA A 303 3.36 22.51 4.45
N CYS A 304 4.11 21.53 4.94
CA CYS A 304 3.57 20.42 5.72
C CYS A 304 2.92 20.91 7.02
N THR A 305 1.87 20.22 7.45
CA THR A 305 1.28 20.36 8.79
C THR A 305 2.06 19.58 9.85
N GLY A 306 2.91 18.64 9.43
CA GLY A 306 3.68 17.71 10.27
C GLY A 306 2.98 16.37 10.49
N SER A 307 1.79 16.17 9.92
CA SER A 307 0.99 14.94 10.06
C SER A 307 1.03 14.03 8.82
N GLU A 308 1.55 14.55 7.71
CA GLU A 308 1.67 13.89 6.41
C GLU A 308 2.61 12.69 6.47
N ARG A 309 2.25 11.58 5.82
CA ARG A 309 3.10 10.39 5.81
C ARG A 309 4.27 10.54 4.85
N HIS A 310 4.08 11.33 3.79
CA HIS A 310 5.07 11.58 2.75
C HIS A 310 5.22 13.07 2.46
N LEU A 311 6.44 13.52 2.13
CA LEU A 311 6.72 14.92 1.78
C LEU A 311 5.87 15.43 0.60
N THR A 312 5.50 14.53 -0.30
CA THR A 312 4.69 14.79 -1.49
C THR A 312 3.20 14.96 -1.21
N GLU A 313 2.74 14.61 -0.01
CA GLU A 313 1.36 14.88 0.43
C GLU A 313 1.22 16.30 1.00
N CYS A 314 2.34 16.95 1.30
CA CYS A 314 2.33 18.30 1.82
C CYS A 314 1.86 19.29 0.75
N PRO A 315 1.09 20.32 1.12
CA PRO A 315 0.79 21.42 0.23
C PRO A 315 2.06 21.98 -0.40
N HIS A 316 2.07 22.09 -1.73
CA HIS A 316 3.19 22.60 -2.53
C HIS A 316 2.67 23.16 -3.87
N ARG A 317 3.48 23.92 -4.62
CA ARG A 317 3.05 24.58 -5.88
C ARG A 317 2.76 23.63 -7.05
N GLY A 318 3.19 22.38 -6.93
CA GLY A 318 3.12 21.37 -7.98
C GLY A 318 4.51 20.99 -8.49
N PHE A 319 4.64 19.76 -9.01
CA PHE A 319 5.93 19.22 -9.39
C PHE A 319 6.59 20.02 -10.54
N GLY A 320 7.85 20.41 -10.33
CA GLY A 320 8.65 21.14 -11.32
C GLY A 320 8.23 22.61 -11.50
N ILE A 321 7.31 23.12 -10.68
CA ILE A 321 6.89 24.52 -10.67
C ILE A 321 7.63 25.21 -9.53
N HIS A 322 8.69 25.94 -9.87
CA HIS A 322 9.52 26.64 -8.88
C HIS A 322 10.09 27.95 -9.42
N ASN A 323 10.48 28.86 -8.53
CA ASN A 323 11.29 30.04 -8.85
C ASN A 323 12.72 29.99 -8.30
N CYS A 324 13.12 28.83 -7.76
CA CYS A 324 14.39 28.66 -7.06
C CYS A 324 15.57 28.31 -7.96
N HIS A 325 16.78 28.46 -7.41
CA HIS A 325 18.04 27.96 -7.95
C HIS A 325 18.63 26.91 -7.01
N HIS A 326 19.56 26.05 -7.45
CA HIS A 326 20.12 25.01 -6.58
C HIS A 326 20.92 25.53 -5.36
N SER A 327 21.20 26.83 -5.28
CA SER A 327 21.68 27.46 -4.03
C SER A 327 20.64 27.43 -2.90
N GLU A 328 19.37 27.28 -3.27
CA GLU A 328 18.16 27.29 -2.45
C GLU A 328 17.63 25.85 -2.27
N ASP A 329 18.47 24.83 -2.41
CA ASP A 329 18.04 23.46 -2.14
C ASP A 329 17.92 23.22 -0.61
N ALA A 330 16.78 22.67 -0.20
CA ALA A 330 16.43 22.32 1.17
C ALA A 330 17.35 21.23 1.74
N VAL A 331 17.70 21.39 3.01
CA VAL A 331 18.60 20.48 3.72
C VAL A 331 18.02 20.03 5.05
N LEU A 332 18.42 18.83 5.46
CA LEU A 332 18.06 18.22 6.73
C LEU A 332 19.32 17.92 7.56
N CYS A 333 19.26 18.26 8.85
CA CYS A 333 20.24 17.83 9.84
C CYS A 333 19.54 17.03 10.95
N SER A 334 20.04 15.83 11.25
CA SER A 334 19.74 15.16 12.52
C SER A 334 20.91 15.33 13.49
N GLU A 335 20.66 15.80 14.70
CA GLU A 335 21.48 15.40 15.84
C GLU A 335 20.64 14.63 16.85
N GLN A 336 21.14 13.46 17.22
CA GLN A 336 21.24 13.08 18.63
C GLN A 336 22.61 12.43 18.87
N ASP A 337 23.53 13.19 19.46
CA ASP A 337 24.60 12.60 20.25
C ASP A 337 23.91 11.99 21.49
N ARG A 338 23.78 10.65 21.52
CA ARG A 338 23.46 9.93 22.76
C ARG A 338 24.78 9.43 23.36
N THR A 339 25.37 10.27 24.21
CA THR A 339 26.23 9.80 25.32
C THR A 339 25.44 8.90 26.26
#